data_AF-A0A0F8YZG6-F1
#
_entry.id   AF-A0A0F8YZG6-F1
#
_cell.length_a   1.000
_cell.length_b   1.000
_cell.length_c   1.000
_cell.angle_alpha   90.00
_cell.angle_beta   90.00
_cell.angle_gamma   90.00
#
_symmetry.space_group_name_H-M   'P 1'
#
loop_
_entity.id
_entity.type
_entity.pdbx_description
1 polymer ?
#
loop_
_entity_poly.entity_id
_entity_poly.type
_entity_poly.pdbx_seq_one_letter_code
_entity_poly.pdbx_strand_id
1 'polypeptide(L)' 'MSLRLVADIGDTNARLALSQAGNLTAGSVKRYANEDWASIDAIKLLIETITTLFL' A
#
# COMPACT_ATOMS: atom_id res chain seq x y z
N MET A 1 -19.70 1.64 0.33
CA MET A 1 -18.52 2.27 0.97
C MET A 1 -17.34 2.15 0.00
N SER A 2 -16.53 3.20 -0.20
CA SER A 2 -15.38 3.16 -1.13
C SER A 2 -14.09 2.90 -0.36
N LEU A 3 -13.31 1.94 -0.84
CA LEU A 3 -11.95 1.63 -0.36
C LEU A 3 -10.95 2.46 -1.18
N ARG A 4 -9.92 2.98 -0.54
CA ARG A 4 -8.85 3.75 -1.17
C ARG A 4 -7.49 3.16 -0.82
N LEU A 5 -6.56 3.17 -1.76
CA LEU A 5 -5.14 2.93 -1.47
C LEU A 5 -4.48 4.26 -1.13
N VAL A 6 -3.71 4.29 -0.06
CA VAL A 6 -2.94 5.47 0.36
C VAL A 6 -1.47 5.11 0.38
N ALA A 7 -0.62 6.02 -0.10
CA ALA A 7 0.81 5.88 -0.15
C ALA A 7 1.52 7.03 0.56
N ASP A 8 2.51 6.68 1.37
CA ASP A 8 3.50 7.58 1.96
C ASP A 8 4.85 7.22 1.35
N ILE A 9 5.37 8.10 0.48
CA ILE A 9 6.60 7.85 -0.29
C ILE A 9 7.69 8.76 0.25
N GLY A 10 8.68 8.17 0.93
CA GLY A 10 9.90 8.86 1.34
C GLY A 10 11.11 8.41 0.53
N ASP A 11 12.25 9.05 0.79
CA ASP A 11 13.48 8.86 0.00
C ASP A 11 14.05 7.45 0.11
N THR A 12 13.98 6.83 1.30
CA THR A 12 14.53 5.48 1.57
C THR A 12 13.46 4.39 1.58
N ASN A 13 12.22 4.74 1.97
CA ASN A 13 11.16 3.76 2.17
C ASN A 13 9.82 4.32 1.71
N ALA A 14 8.97 3.41 1.22
CA ALA A 14 7.57 3.65 0.96
C ALA A 14 6.69 2.87 1.94
N ARG A 15 5.52 3.42 2.26
CA ARG A 15 4.46 2.71 2.99
C ARG A 15 3.16 2.77 2.20
N LEU A 16 2.45 1.65 2.20
CA LEU A 16 1.15 1.50 1.55
C LEU A 16 0.13 1.00 2.57
N ALA A 17 -1.10 1.50 2.48
CA ALA A 17 -2.19 1.12 3.37
C ALA A 17 -3.56 1.26 2.71
N LEU A 18 -4.57 0.56 3.25
CA LEU A 18 -5.96 0.75 2.87
C LEU A 18 -6.61 1.81 3.74
N SER A 19 -7.41 2.67 3.13
CA SER A 19 -8.29 3.61 3.81
C SER A 19 -9.75 3.38 3.48
N GLN A 20 -10.60 3.46 4.51
CA GLN A 20 -12.04 3.49 4.38
C GLN A 20 -12.60 4.61 5.26
N ALA A 21 -13.48 5.43 4.69
CA ALA A 21 -14.11 6.55 5.40
C ALA A 21 -13.12 7.45 6.16
N GLY A 22 -11.96 7.74 5.54
CA GLY A 22 -10.92 8.59 6.14
C GLY A 22 -10.04 7.92 7.19
N ASN A 23 -10.31 6.66 7.54
CA ASN A 23 -9.54 5.90 8.52
C ASN A 23 -8.66 4.86 7.82
N LEU A 24 -7.48 4.57 8.36
CA LEU A 24 -6.66 3.45 7.90
C LEU A 24 -7.22 2.14 8.43
N THR A 25 -7.20 1.11 7.59
CA THR A 25 -7.60 -0.25 7.99
C THR A 25 -6.48 -0.87 8.81
N ALA A 26 -6.79 -1.33 10.02
CA ALA A 26 -5.83 -1.96 10.90
C ALA A 26 -5.16 -3.17 10.22
N GLY A 27 -3.83 -3.30 10.37
CA GLY A 27 -3.06 -4.38 9.75
C GLY A 27 -2.79 -4.24 8.25
N SER A 28 -3.39 -3.26 7.57
CA SER A 28 -3.17 -3.04 6.12
C SER A 28 -1.87 -2.30 5.81
N VAL A 29 -1.25 -1.65 6.80
CA VAL A 29 -0.02 -0.88 6.61
C VAL A 29 1.15 -1.83 6.34
N LYS A 30 1.81 -1.65 5.20
CA LYS A 30 3.02 -2.38 4.82
C LYS A 30 4.12 -1.40 4.42
N ARG A 31 5.35 -1.72 4.77
CA ARG A 31 6.56 -0.93 4.47
C ARG A 31 7.42 -1.67 3.46
N TYR A 32 8.00 -0.91 2.54
CA TYR A 32 8.90 -1.39 1.50
C TYR A 32 10.14 -0.51 1.50
N ALA A 33 11.33 -1.12 1.42
CA ALA A 33 12.56 -0.37 1.18
C ALA A 33 12.63 -0.04 -0.30
N ASN A 34 12.99 1.19 -0.66
CA ASN A 34 13.00 1.61 -2.06
C ASN A 34 14.07 0.84 -2.87
N GLU A 35 15.17 0.45 -2.24
CA GLU A 35 16.26 -0.30 -2.88
C GLU A 35 15.87 -1.71 -3.34
N ASP A 36 14.81 -2.29 -2.75
CA ASP A 36 14.30 -3.61 -3.13
C ASP A 36 13.57 -3.59 -4.47
N TRP A 37 13.30 -2.40 -5.04
CA TRP A 37 12.43 -2.24 -6.20
C TRP A 37 13.02 -1.29 -7.25
N ALA A 38 13.14 -1.77 -8.48
CA ALA A 38 13.72 -1.01 -9.59
C ALA A 38 12.80 0.10 -10.14
N SER A 39 11.48 -0.02 -9.94
CA SER A 39 10.49 0.97 -10.39
C SER A 39 9.21 0.90 -9.56
N ILE A 40 8.37 1.91 -9.71
CA ILE A 40 7.05 2.00 -9.05
C ILE A 40 6.06 0.92 -9.53
N ASP A 41 6.36 0.17 -10.60
CA ASP A 41 5.50 -0.91 -11.08
C ASP A 41 5.31 -2.04 -10.06
N ALA A 42 6.23 -2.13 -9.09
CA ALA A 42 6.11 -2.90 -7.85
C ALA A 42 4.77 -2.74 -7.11
N ILE A 43 4.20 -1.53 -7.14
CA ILE A 43 2.97 -1.19 -6.42
C ILE A 43 1.76 -1.96 -6.97
N LYS A 44 1.77 -2.36 -8.25
CA LYS A 44 0.68 -3.17 -8.84
C LYS A 44 0.55 -4.53 -8.16
N LEU A 45 1.67 -5.20 -7.91
CA LEU A 45 1.71 -6.49 -7.21
C LEU A 45 1.12 -6.35 -5.79
N LEU A 46 1.30 -5.18 -5.18
CA LEU A 46 0.79 -4.90 -3.86
C LEU A 46 -0.73 -4.72 -3.80
N ILE A 47 -1.27 -4.05 -4.81
CA ILE A 47 -2.71 -3.85 -4.94
C ILE A 47 -3.38 -5.22 -5.03
N GLU A 48 -2.85 -6.13 -5.85
CA GLU A 48 -3.36 -7.50 -5.99
C GLU A 48 -3.27 -8.28 -4.67
N THR A 49 -2.16 -8.17 -3.94
CA THR A 49 -1.99 -8.87 -2.66
C THR A 49 -2.98 -8.38 -1.60
N ILE A 50 -3.28 -7.07 -1.59
CA ILE A 50 -4.15 -6.45 -0.61
C ILE A 50 -5.63 -6.66 -0.97
N THR A 51 -6.05 -6.52 -2.23
CA THR A 51 -7.47 -6.72 -2.60
C THR A 51 -7.93 -8.16 -2.42
N THR A 52 -7.04 -9.15 -2.58
CA THR A 52 -7.39 -10.57 -2.37
C THR A 52 -7.57 -10.95 -0.90
N LEU A 53 -7.11 -10.12 0.05
CA LEU A 53 -7.22 -10.38 1.48
C LEU A 53 -8.43 -9.69 2.13
N PHE A 54 -9.05 -8.73 1.43
CA PHE A 54 -10.09 -7.85 1.97
C PHE A 54 -11.38 -7.83 1.13
N LEU A 55 -11.47 -8.63 0.05
CA LEU A 55 -12.68 -8.90 -0.74
C LEU A 55 -13.02 -10.38 -0.72
#